data_AF-A0A318U5I9-F1
#
_entry.id   AF-A0A318U5I9-F1
#
_cell.length_a   1.000
_cell.length_b   1.000
_cell.length_c   1.000
_cell.angle_alpha   90.00
_cell.angle_beta   90.00
_cell.angle_gamma   90.00
#
_symmetry.space_group_name_H-M   'P 1'
#
loop_
_entity.id
_entity.type
_entity.pdbx_description
1 polymer ?
#
loop_
_entity_poly.entity_id
_entity_poly.type
_entity_poly.pdbx_seq_one_letter_code
_entity_poly.pdbx_strand_id
1 'polypeptide(L)'
;MAKEIILGIDLGTTNSVVSIIENGNPKVLENPNGKRTTPSVVAFKNNETIIGENAKRQLETNPDSIASIKRLMGSSSTIKANQKDYKPEEISALILSYMKEYAEKKIGSPVKKAVITVPAYFDNAQREATKNAGTIAGLDVVRIINEPTAAALAFGLDKSKDENHKILVFDLGGGTFDVSILEMENGTFEVLSTSGDNHLGGDDWDHKIVDWLIKEINTKYNYNAKNDKMAMARLKEEAERAKIALSESLVANISLPFLAMNENGPINVELELKRSEFEAMTTDLLERTKKPLIDALEQAKLNWNDITEVLLVGGSTRMPAVQELVAKITNKKPNNSINPDEVVSVGAAIQGAILAGDIQDVLLLDVTPLTLGIVVEGDIVAPLIPRNTTIPVTRSQIFSTAADNQTSVSIVVTQGERQMAQDNKFLGRFDLSGITPAPRGVPQIEVSFSIDVNGITKVTAKDKKTNQEQSITIQNTSALSKEDVEKMVQEAEQNREADKKKRREVELTVRAEQIIHQIDKSITSEEAKKMDESQLSEIKKEKEEIQKLLNDKDFDSLEKKLNEFEQKLAQAMEFLKKQQEQSNSSKADDKNNETN
;
A
#
# COMPACT_ATOMS: atom_id res chain seq x y z
N MET A 1 27.79 13.84 3.97
CA MET A 1 26.83 12.86 4.53
C MET A 1 25.98 12.38 3.37
N ALA A 2 25.76 11.07 3.22
CA ALA A 2 24.82 10.57 2.22
C ALA A 2 23.44 11.17 2.54
N LYS A 3 22.76 11.66 1.50
CA LYS A 3 21.45 12.29 1.64
C LYS A 3 20.45 11.24 2.14
N GLU A 4 19.68 11.57 3.17
CA GLU A 4 18.70 10.64 3.73
C GLU A 4 17.57 10.41 2.71
N ILE A 5 17.40 9.18 2.26
CA ILE A 5 16.37 8.81 1.28
C ILE A 5 15.02 8.67 1.99
N ILE A 6 13.99 9.30 1.43
CA ILE A 6 12.60 9.17 1.88
C ILE A 6 11.85 8.35 0.83
N LEU A 7 11.27 7.22 1.22
CA LEU A 7 10.46 6.40 0.31
C LEU A 7 9.12 7.08 0.03
N GLY A 8 8.69 7.09 -1.23
CA GLY A 8 7.31 7.33 -1.60
C GLY A 8 6.60 6.00 -1.75
N ILE A 9 5.68 5.67 -0.85
CA ILE A 9 4.98 4.40 -0.84
C ILE A 9 3.50 4.61 -1.16
N ASP A 10 3.07 4.06 -2.27
CA ASP A 10 1.65 3.81 -2.52
C ASP A 10 1.23 2.50 -1.86
N LEU A 11 0.48 2.58 -0.75
CA LEU A 11 -0.07 1.40 -0.08
C LEU A 11 -1.49 1.17 -0.60
N GLY A 12 -1.66 0.50 -1.73
CA GLY A 12 -2.99 0.30 -2.33
C GLY A 12 -3.72 -0.95 -1.80
N THR A 13 -5.04 -1.00 -2.06
CA THR A 13 -5.91 -2.14 -1.65
C THR A 13 -5.49 -3.45 -2.31
N THR A 14 -5.17 -3.41 -3.60
CA THR A 14 -4.83 -4.61 -4.40
C THR A 14 -3.34 -4.72 -4.65
N ASN A 15 -2.69 -3.60 -4.97
CA ASN A 15 -1.26 -3.53 -5.24
C ASN A 15 -0.66 -2.33 -4.49
N SER A 16 0.60 -2.45 -4.11
CA SER A 16 1.41 -1.40 -3.53
C SER A 16 2.65 -1.14 -4.39
N VAL A 17 3.14 0.09 -4.38
CA VAL A 17 4.26 0.54 -5.20
C VAL A 17 5.20 1.41 -4.35
N VAL A 18 6.50 1.26 -4.53
CA VAL A 18 7.49 2.11 -3.86
C VAL A 18 8.38 2.82 -4.87
N SER A 19 8.58 4.11 -4.64
CA SER A 19 9.39 5.00 -5.44
C SER A 19 10.39 5.76 -4.56
N ILE A 20 11.47 6.22 -5.18
CA ILE A 20 12.47 7.10 -4.59
C ILE A 20 12.77 8.25 -5.54
N ILE A 21 13.45 9.29 -5.05
CA ILE A 21 14.13 10.26 -5.91
C ILE A 21 15.59 9.85 -6.03
N GLU A 22 16.02 9.57 -7.27
CA GLU A 22 17.40 9.24 -7.62
C GLU A 22 17.90 10.28 -8.63
N ASN A 23 18.99 10.98 -8.29
CA ASN A 23 19.56 12.04 -9.14
C ASN A 23 18.53 13.11 -9.57
N GLY A 24 17.66 13.51 -8.65
CA GLY A 24 16.62 14.52 -8.89
C GLY A 24 15.40 14.03 -9.67
N ASN A 25 15.37 12.76 -10.09
CA ASN A 25 14.26 12.19 -10.86
C ASN A 25 13.54 11.10 -10.05
N PRO A 26 12.21 11.01 -10.14
CA PRO A 26 11.48 9.92 -9.52
C PRO A 26 11.78 8.58 -10.21
N LYS A 27 11.96 7.54 -9.41
CA LYS A 27 12.25 6.17 -9.86
C LYS A 27 11.43 5.19 -9.05
N VAL A 28 10.56 4.46 -9.74
CA VAL A 28 9.83 3.31 -9.17
C VAL A 28 10.78 2.13 -9.04
N LEU A 29 10.77 1.47 -7.88
CA LEU A 29 11.61 0.31 -7.62
C LEU A 29 10.86 -0.98 -7.93
N GLU A 30 11.49 -1.87 -8.69
CA GLU A 30 10.92 -3.20 -8.89
C GLU A 30 11.12 -4.07 -7.65
N ASN A 31 10.14 -4.91 -7.37
CA ASN A 31 10.20 -5.95 -6.36
C ASN A 31 11.17 -7.08 -6.76
N PRO A 32 11.44 -8.07 -5.88
CA PRO A 32 12.31 -9.20 -6.16
C PRO A 32 11.91 -10.06 -7.38
N ASN A 33 10.66 -9.96 -7.83
CA ASN A 33 10.15 -10.67 -9.01
C ASN A 33 10.30 -9.84 -10.31
N GLY A 34 10.96 -8.68 -10.26
CA GLY A 34 11.15 -7.77 -11.39
C GLY A 34 9.89 -6.99 -11.80
N LYS A 35 8.87 -6.95 -10.93
CA LYS A 35 7.64 -6.18 -11.17
C LYS A 35 7.68 -4.85 -10.41
N ARG A 36 7.13 -3.78 -11.01
CA ARG A 36 7.07 -2.44 -10.39
C ARG A 36 5.93 -2.30 -9.38
N THR A 37 4.98 -3.23 -9.39
CA THR A 37 3.87 -3.31 -8.44
C THR A 37 3.99 -4.58 -7.61
N THR A 38 3.65 -4.52 -6.32
CA THR A 38 3.62 -5.68 -5.42
C THR A 38 2.18 -5.93 -4.96
N PRO A 39 1.59 -7.12 -5.16
CA PRO A 39 0.27 -7.43 -4.62
C PRO A 39 0.22 -7.22 -3.10
N SER A 40 -0.82 -6.52 -2.63
CA SER A 40 -1.08 -6.25 -1.22
C SER A 40 -1.70 -7.49 -0.54
N VAL A 41 -0.96 -8.59 -0.58
CA VAL A 41 -1.39 -9.92 -0.11
C VAL A 41 -0.33 -10.49 0.83
N VAL A 42 -0.78 -11.01 1.97
CA VAL A 42 0.05 -11.71 2.97
C VAL A 42 -0.48 -13.13 3.12
N ALA A 43 0.39 -14.13 3.15
CA ALA A 43 0.03 -15.52 3.41
C ALA A 43 0.97 -16.09 4.47
N PHE A 44 0.41 -16.82 5.43
CA PHE A 44 1.20 -17.53 6.42
C PHE A 44 1.23 -19.02 6.12
N LYS A 45 2.41 -19.64 6.13
CA LYS A 45 2.56 -21.08 5.90
C LYS A 45 3.82 -21.60 6.57
N ASN A 46 3.75 -22.71 7.31
CA ASN A 46 4.92 -23.36 7.94
C ASN A 46 5.81 -22.40 8.76
N ASN A 47 5.19 -21.49 9.53
CA ASN A 47 5.88 -20.41 10.25
C ASN A 47 6.72 -19.50 9.34
N GLU A 48 6.28 -19.27 8.11
CA GLU A 48 6.84 -18.29 7.18
C GLU A 48 5.76 -17.30 6.81
N THR A 49 6.16 -16.03 6.73
CA THR A 49 5.34 -14.95 6.19
C THR A 49 5.72 -14.75 4.73
N ILE A 50 4.75 -14.94 3.84
CA ILE A 50 4.90 -14.83 2.40
C ILE A 50 4.10 -13.60 1.97
N ILE A 51 4.69 -12.73 1.15
CA ILE A 51 4.09 -11.44 0.76
C ILE A 51 4.22 -11.26 -0.75
N GLY A 52 3.29 -10.54 -1.37
CA GLY A 52 3.33 -10.21 -2.80
C GLY A 52 2.78 -11.33 -3.69
N GLU A 53 3.40 -11.55 -4.86
CA GLU A 53 2.90 -12.51 -5.85
C GLU A 53 2.85 -13.94 -5.33
N ASN A 54 3.84 -14.33 -4.51
CA ASN A 54 3.89 -15.68 -3.94
C ASN A 54 2.76 -15.90 -2.92
N ALA A 55 2.31 -14.85 -2.23
CA ALA A 55 1.13 -14.90 -1.37
C ALA A 55 -0.15 -14.91 -2.20
N LYS A 56 -0.24 -14.09 -3.26
CA LYS A 56 -1.39 -14.05 -4.17
C LYS A 56 -1.67 -15.43 -4.78
N ARG A 57 -0.65 -16.16 -5.21
CA ARG A 57 -0.77 -17.55 -5.74
C ARG A 57 -1.32 -18.57 -4.75
N GLN A 58 -1.34 -18.24 -3.45
CA GLN A 58 -1.79 -19.14 -2.39
C GLN A 58 -3.20 -18.82 -1.90
N LEU A 59 -3.82 -17.73 -2.36
CA LEU A 59 -5.18 -17.33 -1.94
C LEU A 59 -6.20 -18.45 -2.09
N GLU A 60 -6.05 -19.29 -3.11
CA GLU A 60 -6.95 -20.42 -3.38
C GLU A 60 -6.75 -21.62 -2.46
N THR A 61 -5.52 -21.88 -2.03
CA THR A 61 -5.13 -23.14 -1.38
C THR A 61 -4.73 -22.98 0.08
N ASN A 62 -4.50 -21.74 0.52
CA ASN A 62 -4.05 -21.42 1.85
C ASN A 62 -5.08 -20.51 2.56
N PRO A 63 -5.82 -21.03 3.56
CA PRO A 63 -6.83 -20.26 4.28
C PRO A 63 -6.24 -19.14 5.16
N ASP A 64 -4.93 -19.17 5.42
CA ASP A 64 -4.21 -18.14 6.17
C ASP A 64 -3.66 -17.02 5.23
N SER A 65 -4.24 -16.88 4.04
CA SER A 65 -3.94 -15.79 3.10
C SER A 65 -4.93 -14.64 3.24
N ILE A 66 -4.41 -13.42 3.29
CA ILE A 66 -5.15 -12.18 3.54
C ILE A 66 -4.89 -11.22 2.38
N ALA A 67 -5.96 -10.70 1.78
CA ALA A 67 -5.95 -9.67 0.73
C ALA A 67 -6.96 -8.56 1.04
N SER A 68 -6.88 -7.44 0.32
CA SER A 68 -7.78 -6.28 0.46
C SER A 68 -7.87 -5.71 1.88
N ILE A 69 -6.80 -5.86 2.68
CA ILE A 69 -6.78 -5.45 4.09
C ILE A 69 -7.03 -3.94 4.28
N LYS A 70 -6.67 -3.13 3.27
CA LYS A 70 -6.86 -1.68 3.29
C LYS A 70 -8.31 -1.26 3.53
N ARG A 71 -9.29 -2.07 3.08
CA ARG A 71 -10.73 -1.84 3.34
C ARG A 71 -11.11 -1.93 4.82
N LEU A 72 -10.27 -2.55 5.66
CA LEU A 72 -10.48 -2.70 7.10
C LEU A 72 -9.67 -1.71 7.94
N MET A 73 -8.84 -0.85 7.34
CA MET A 73 -8.02 0.11 8.06
C MET A 73 -8.87 1.06 8.90
N GLY A 74 -8.45 1.33 10.12
CA GLY A 74 -9.19 2.18 11.07
C GLY A 74 -10.44 1.54 11.69
N SER A 75 -10.75 0.28 11.35
CA SER A 75 -11.83 -0.48 11.99
C SER A 75 -11.37 -1.22 13.25
N SER A 76 -12.31 -1.67 14.08
CA SER A 76 -12.01 -2.51 15.24
C SER A 76 -11.83 -4.00 14.90
N SER A 77 -11.96 -4.38 13.63
CA SER A 77 -11.94 -5.77 13.18
C SER A 77 -10.63 -6.48 13.49
N THR A 78 -10.71 -7.80 13.62
CA THR A 78 -9.54 -8.69 13.74
C THR A 78 -9.61 -9.76 12.67
N ILE A 79 -8.45 -10.13 12.13
CA ILE A 79 -8.31 -11.14 11.10
C ILE A 79 -7.59 -12.34 11.71
N LYS A 80 -8.25 -13.49 11.70
CA LYS A 80 -7.64 -14.75 12.15
C LYS A 80 -6.80 -15.35 11.03
N ALA A 81 -5.51 -15.48 11.28
CA ALA A 81 -4.60 -16.22 10.41
C ALA A 81 -3.45 -16.78 11.25
N ASN A 82 -2.84 -17.90 10.82
CA ASN A 82 -1.69 -18.48 11.51
C ASN A 82 -1.95 -18.74 13.02
N GLN A 83 -3.19 -19.13 13.36
CA GLN A 83 -3.64 -19.34 14.75
C GLN A 83 -3.53 -18.11 15.66
N LYS A 84 -3.42 -16.90 15.10
CA LYS A 84 -3.35 -15.62 15.79
C LYS A 84 -4.40 -14.65 15.26
N ASP A 85 -4.77 -13.68 16.09
CA ASP A 85 -5.60 -12.54 15.70
C ASP A 85 -4.67 -11.39 15.29
N TYR A 86 -4.84 -10.87 14.08
CA TYR A 86 -4.12 -9.69 13.58
C TYR A 86 -5.06 -8.51 13.40
N LYS A 87 -4.54 -7.32 13.65
CA LYS A 87 -5.14 -6.05 13.29
C LYS A 87 -4.80 -5.67 11.83
N PRO A 88 -5.65 -4.90 11.15
CA PRO A 88 -5.38 -4.42 9.78
C PRO A 88 -4.03 -3.71 9.64
N GLU A 89 -3.63 -2.96 10.67
CA GLU A 89 -2.36 -2.24 10.75
C GLU A 89 -1.16 -3.19 10.73
N GLU A 90 -1.24 -4.33 11.42
CA GLU A 90 -0.15 -5.32 11.47
C GLU A 90 0.06 -5.98 10.11
N ILE A 91 -1.02 -6.38 9.44
CA ILE A 91 -0.95 -6.97 8.11
C ILE A 91 -0.42 -5.94 7.09
N SER A 92 -0.86 -4.69 7.18
CA SER A 92 -0.34 -3.61 6.34
C SER A 92 1.13 -3.32 6.63
N ALA A 93 1.56 -3.42 7.90
CA ALA A 93 2.96 -3.27 8.30
C ALA A 93 3.85 -4.36 7.73
N LEU A 94 3.35 -5.61 7.59
CA LEU A 94 4.08 -6.67 6.89
C LEU A 94 4.33 -6.31 5.43
N ILE A 95 3.31 -5.79 4.73
CA ILE A 95 3.44 -5.33 3.33
C ILE A 95 4.45 -4.18 3.23
N LEU A 96 4.33 -3.16 4.10
CA LEU A 96 5.26 -2.03 4.15
C LEU A 96 6.71 -2.47 4.47
N SER A 97 6.87 -3.43 5.39
CA SER A 97 8.17 -3.99 5.75
C SER A 97 8.82 -4.73 4.58
N TYR A 98 8.04 -5.51 3.83
CA TYR A 98 8.51 -6.17 2.62
C TYR A 98 8.97 -5.16 1.55
N MET A 99 8.21 -4.08 1.37
CA MET A 99 8.59 -3.00 0.45
C MET A 99 9.86 -2.28 0.86
N LYS A 100 9.96 -1.95 2.15
CA LYS A 100 11.19 -1.41 2.74
C LYS A 100 12.38 -2.33 2.51
N GLU A 101 12.25 -3.63 2.76
CA GLU A 101 13.36 -4.58 2.62
C GLU A 101 13.92 -4.63 1.20
N TYR A 102 13.07 -4.76 0.18
CA TYR A 102 13.58 -4.79 -1.19
C TYR A 102 14.05 -3.41 -1.67
N ALA A 103 13.49 -2.32 -1.16
CA ALA A 103 14.00 -0.97 -1.41
C ALA A 103 15.42 -0.80 -0.84
N GLU A 104 15.65 -1.18 0.42
CA GLU A 104 16.96 -1.14 1.06
C GLU A 104 18.01 -1.97 0.29
N LYS A 105 17.64 -3.17 -0.19
CA LYS A 105 18.52 -4.00 -1.02
C LYS A 105 18.89 -3.33 -2.34
N LYS A 106 17.95 -2.66 -3.01
CA LYS A 106 18.20 -1.96 -4.27
C LYS A 106 19.02 -0.69 -4.09
N ILE A 107 18.79 0.03 -2.99
CA ILE A 107 19.50 1.26 -2.65
C ILE A 107 20.92 0.94 -2.13
N GLY A 108 21.10 -0.19 -1.44
CA GLY A 108 22.35 -0.57 -0.80
C GLY A 108 22.57 0.09 0.57
N SER A 109 21.56 0.73 1.14
CA SER A 109 21.61 1.34 2.47
C SER A 109 20.27 1.24 3.21
N PRO A 110 20.27 1.22 4.56
CA PRO A 110 19.04 1.24 5.35
C PRO A 110 18.20 2.49 5.08
N VAL A 111 16.88 2.36 5.13
CA VAL A 111 15.94 3.48 4.94
C VAL A 111 15.04 3.61 6.15
N LYS A 112 14.89 4.84 6.65
CA LYS A 112 14.14 5.10 7.88
C LYS A 112 12.86 5.90 7.66
N LYS A 113 12.76 6.70 6.60
CA LYS A 113 11.66 7.65 6.41
C LYS A 113 10.80 7.29 5.22
N ALA A 114 9.50 7.53 5.33
CA ALA A 114 8.57 7.35 4.23
C ALA A 114 7.46 8.40 4.22
N VAL A 115 7.02 8.75 3.01
CA VAL A 115 5.70 9.32 2.74
C VAL A 115 4.80 8.16 2.30
N ILE A 116 3.67 7.99 2.96
CA ILE A 116 2.71 6.91 2.66
C ILE A 116 1.40 7.52 2.17
N THR A 117 0.82 6.93 1.13
CA THR A 117 -0.42 7.43 0.54
C THR A 117 -1.67 6.88 1.23
N VAL A 118 -2.75 7.65 1.15
CA VAL A 118 -4.11 7.25 1.57
C VAL A 118 -5.15 7.82 0.60
N PRO A 119 -6.32 7.19 0.46
CA PRO A 119 -7.45 7.76 -0.27
C PRO A 119 -7.80 9.15 0.27
N ALA A 120 -8.19 10.09 -0.59
CA ALA A 120 -8.48 11.46 -0.16
C ALA A 120 -9.65 11.50 0.83
N TYR A 121 -10.64 10.63 0.62
CA TYR A 121 -11.81 10.52 1.46
C TYR A 121 -11.61 9.66 2.73
N PHE A 122 -10.38 9.22 3.03
CA PHE A 122 -10.08 8.57 4.31
C PHE A 122 -10.32 9.51 5.49
N ASP A 123 -11.02 8.98 6.49
CA ASP A 123 -11.21 9.68 7.74
C ASP A 123 -9.97 9.59 8.65
N ASN A 124 -10.00 10.34 9.76
CA ASN A 124 -8.87 10.44 10.67
C ASN A 124 -8.43 9.10 11.28
N ALA A 125 -9.36 8.14 11.52
CA ALA A 125 -8.99 6.84 12.08
C ALA A 125 -8.24 5.97 11.06
N GLN A 126 -8.63 6.02 9.80
CA GLN A 126 -7.97 5.28 8.72
C GLN A 126 -6.57 5.85 8.41
N ARG A 127 -6.42 7.17 8.47
CA ARG A 127 -5.13 7.88 8.34
C ARG A 127 -4.16 7.48 9.45
N GLU A 128 -4.61 7.50 10.70
CA GLU A 128 -3.77 7.13 11.84
C GLU A 128 -3.40 5.64 11.80
N ALA A 129 -4.35 4.75 11.46
CA ALA A 129 -4.07 3.33 11.25
C ALA A 129 -2.95 3.10 10.21
N THR A 130 -2.98 3.85 9.11
CA THR A 130 -1.96 3.77 8.05
C THR A 130 -0.59 4.27 8.54
N LYS A 131 -0.57 5.36 9.32
CA LYS A 131 0.64 5.87 9.96
C LYS A 131 1.22 4.86 10.97
N ASN A 132 0.35 4.22 11.77
CA ASN A 132 0.75 3.18 12.71
C ASN A 132 1.31 1.97 11.98
N ALA A 133 0.72 1.54 10.86
CA ALA A 133 1.28 0.47 10.03
C ALA A 133 2.71 0.79 9.55
N GLY A 134 2.96 2.04 9.12
CA GLY A 134 4.31 2.49 8.79
C GLY A 134 5.27 2.45 9.98
N THR A 135 4.81 2.88 11.14
CA THR A 135 5.59 2.85 12.39
C THR A 135 5.96 1.41 12.79
N ILE A 136 4.99 0.48 12.75
CA ILE A 136 5.19 -0.95 13.01
C ILE A 136 6.18 -1.57 12.01
N ALA A 137 6.17 -1.11 10.75
CA ALA A 137 7.14 -1.51 9.72
C ALA A 137 8.55 -0.91 9.93
N GLY A 138 8.75 -0.12 10.98
CA GLY A 138 10.01 0.55 11.28
C GLY A 138 10.31 1.73 10.34
N LEU A 139 9.28 2.41 9.86
CA LEU A 139 9.38 3.65 9.10
C LEU A 139 8.91 4.84 9.96
N ASP A 140 9.71 5.89 9.99
CA ASP A 140 9.32 7.23 10.39
C ASP A 140 8.45 7.84 9.28
N VAL A 141 7.14 7.85 9.50
CA VAL A 141 6.16 8.36 8.54
C VAL A 141 6.14 9.88 8.62
N VAL A 142 6.95 10.52 7.76
CA VAL A 142 7.13 11.98 7.77
C VAL A 142 5.94 12.74 7.21
N ARG A 143 5.11 12.08 6.39
CA ARG A 143 3.87 12.63 5.85
C ARG A 143 2.92 11.51 5.41
N ILE A 144 1.64 11.69 5.69
CA ILE A 144 0.56 11.00 4.98
C ILE A 144 0.06 11.94 3.88
N ILE A 145 0.02 11.47 2.63
CA ILE A 145 -0.43 12.26 1.48
C ILE A 145 -1.65 11.62 0.83
N ASN A 146 -2.57 12.45 0.35
CA ASN A 146 -3.73 11.97 -0.40
C ASN A 146 -3.28 11.44 -1.77
N GLU A 147 -3.80 10.28 -2.19
CA GLU A 147 -3.52 9.63 -3.47
C GLU A 147 -3.71 10.56 -4.68
N PRO A 148 -4.86 11.25 -4.84
CA PRO A 148 -5.04 12.16 -5.97
C PRO A 148 -4.11 13.37 -5.92
N THR A 149 -3.75 13.84 -4.72
CA THR A 149 -2.77 14.92 -4.53
C THR A 149 -1.38 14.49 -4.97
N ALA A 150 -0.95 13.28 -4.60
CA ALA A 150 0.29 12.69 -5.08
C ALA A 150 0.27 12.55 -6.61
N ALA A 151 -0.82 12.07 -7.19
CA ALA A 151 -0.92 11.94 -8.64
C ALA A 151 -0.80 13.30 -9.37
N ALA A 152 -1.43 14.35 -8.83
CA ALA A 152 -1.33 15.70 -9.36
C ALA A 152 0.09 16.28 -9.24
N LEU A 153 0.79 16.06 -8.11
CA LEU A 153 2.19 16.45 -7.94
C LEU A 153 3.09 15.80 -8.99
N ALA A 154 2.91 14.50 -9.22
CA ALA A 154 3.67 13.75 -10.22
C ALA A 154 3.43 14.27 -11.64
N PHE A 155 2.19 14.62 -11.98
CA PHE A 155 1.85 15.19 -13.28
C PHE A 155 2.38 16.62 -13.46
N GLY A 156 2.30 17.45 -12.41
CA GLY A 156 2.60 18.88 -12.46
C GLY A 156 4.08 19.24 -12.38
N LEU A 157 4.95 18.34 -11.90
CA LEU A 157 6.37 18.65 -11.67
C LEU A 157 7.11 19.13 -12.92
N ASP A 158 6.81 18.54 -14.08
CA ASP A 158 7.46 18.85 -15.36
C ASP A 158 6.72 19.93 -16.19
N LYS A 159 5.65 20.51 -15.64
CA LYS A 159 4.84 21.52 -16.33
C LYS A 159 5.39 22.93 -16.10
N SER A 160 5.05 23.84 -17.02
CA SER A 160 5.40 25.25 -16.87
C SER A 160 4.75 25.81 -15.61
N LYS A 161 5.56 26.43 -14.73
CA LYS A 161 5.06 27.04 -13.49
C LYS A 161 4.15 28.25 -13.75
N ASP A 162 4.26 28.86 -14.93
CA ASP A 162 3.51 30.07 -15.31
C ASP A 162 2.11 29.75 -15.90
N GLU A 163 1.80 28.46 -16.14
CA GLU A 163 0.49 28.03 -16.63
C GLU A 163 -0.41 27.66 -15.44
N ASN A 164 -1.60 28.27 -15.38
CA ASN A 164 -2.63 27.83 -14.45
C ASN A 164 -3.31 26.57 -15.02
N HIS A 165 -3.17 25.46 -14.30
CA HIS A 165 -3.82 24.19 -14.62
C HIS A 165 -4.85 23.83 -13.55
N LYS A 166 -6.09 23.59 -14.00
CA LYS A 166 -7.14 22.99 -13.17
C LYS A 166 -7.28 21.53 -13.53
N ILE A 167 -6.77 20.69 -12.65
CA ILE A 167 -6.61 19.26 -12.88
C ILE A 167 -7.71 18.51 -12.15
N LEU A 168 -8.46 17.70 -12.87
CA LEU A 168 -9.35 16.71 -12.27
C LEU A 168 -8.61 15.38 -12.19
N VAL A 169 -8.50 14.82 -11.00
CA VAL A 169 -7.98 13.47 -10.77
C VAL A 169 -9.15 12.56 -10.45
N PHE A 170 -9.36 11.55 -11.29
CA PHE A 170 -10.35 10.49 -11.11
C PHE A 170 -9.60 9.20 -10.75
N ASP A 171 -9.60 8.84 -9.47
CA ASP A 171 -8.89 7.69 -8.94
C ASP A 171 -9.87 6.56 -8.61
N LEU A 172 -9.88 5.51 -9.44
CA LEU A 172 -10.69 4.31 -9.22
C LEU A 172 -9.74 3.12 -9.05
N GLY A 173 -9.46 2.80 -7.80
CA GLY A 173 -8.60 1.69 -7.40
C GLY A 173 -9.34 0.37 -7.21
N GLY A 174 -8.70 -0.56 -6.51
CA GLY A 174 -9.28 -1.87 -6.18
C GLY A 174 -10.37 -1.83 -5.11
N GLY A 175 -10.43 -0.79 -4.28
CA GLY A 175 -11.50 -0.71 -3.29
C GLY A 175 -11.94 0.65 -2.78
N THR A 176 -11.33 1.72 -3.27
CA THR A 176 -11.72 3.09 -3.01
C THR A 176 -11.85 3.84 -4.31
N PHE A 177 -12.72 4.85 -4.30
CA PHE A 177 -12.94 5.75 -5.40
C PHE A 177 -12.84 7.19 -4.89
N ASP A 178 -11.93 7.98 -5.46
CA ASP A 178 -11.78 9.40 -5.14
C ASP A 178 -11.84 10.25 -6.41
N VAL A 179 -12.41 11.44 -6.27
CA VAL A 179 -12.31 12.52 -7.25
C VAL A 179 -11.82 13.76 -6.55
N SER A 180 -10.73 14.35 -7.06
CA SER A 180 -10.23 15.63 -6.57
C SER A 180 -10.02 16.60 -7.70
N ILE A 181 -10.29 17.87 -7.43
CA ILE A 181 -9.97 18.97 -8.34
C ILE A 181 -8.90 19.81 -7.68
N LEU A 182 -7.80 20.01 -8.39
CA LEU A 182 -6.65 20.76 -7.94
C LEU A 182 -6.38 21.90 -8.90
N GLU A 183 -5.92 23.03 -8.35
CA GLU A 183 -5.38 24.14 -9.12
C GLU A 183 -3.86 24.19 -8.91
N MET A 184 -3.13 24.25 -10.03
CA MET A 184 -1.69 24.41 -10.04
C MET A 184 -1.36 25.76 -10.66
N GLU A 185 -0.75 26.66 -9.89
CA GLU A 185 -0.34 27.98 -10.34
C GLU A 185 0.92 28.43 -9.60
N ASN A 186 1.94 28.90 -10.32
CA ASN A 186 3.19 29.43 -9.76
C ASN A 186 3.90 28.48 -8.77
N GLY A 187 3.85 27.17 -9.04
CA GLY A 187 4.40 26.13 -8.15
C GLY A 187 3.57 25.83 -6.90
N THR A 188 2.40 26.44 -6.74
CA THR A 188 1.44 26.09 -5.70
C THR A 188 0.45 25.07 -6.25
N PHE A 189 0.24 23.99 -5.50
CA PHE A 189 -0.77 22.96 -5.75
C PHE A 189 -1.83 23.09 -4.65
N GLU A 190 -3.01 23.56 -5.01
CA GLU A 190 -4.13 23.72 -4.10
C GLU A 190 -5.25 22.74 -4.44
N VAL A 191 -5.65 21.92 -3.47
CA VAL A 191 -6.86 21.11 -3.60
C VAL A 191 -8.08 22.01 -3.43
N LEU A 192 -8.87 22.19 -4.49
CA LEU A 192 -10.08 23.01 -4.43
C LEU A 192 -11.26 22.23 -3.83
N SER A 193 -11.33 20.94 -4.14
CA SER A 193 -12.39 20.06 -3.64
C SER A 193 -11.98 18.60 -3.73
N THR A 194 -12.55 17.79 -2.84
CA THR A 194 -12.46 16.34 -2.92
C THR A 194 -13.80 15.69 -2.58
N SER A 195 -14.10 14.58 -3.25
CA SER A 195 -15.29 13.74 -3.03
C SER A 195 -14.93 12.28 -3.33
N GLY A 196 -15.70 11.31 -2.85
CA GLY A 196 -15.37 9.91 -3.08
C GLY A 196 -16.33 8.91 -2.44
N ASP A 197 -15.95 7.65 -2.52
CA ASP A 197 -16.58 6.49 -1.89
C ASP A 197 -15.51 5.48 -1.44
N ASN A 198 -15.32 5.35 -0.12
CA ASN A 198 -14.33 4.47 0.49
C ASN A 198 -14.66 2.96 0.33
N HIS A 199 -15.81 2.62 -0.24
CA HIS A 199 -16.26 1.24 -0.45
C HIS A 199 -16.77 1.04 -1.89
N LEU A 200 -16.01 1.56 -2.85
CA LEU A 200 -16.25 1.38 -4.27
C LEU A 200 -14.92 1.22 -5.00
N GLY A 201 -14.71 0.08 -5.65
CA GLY A 201 -13.53 -0.14 -6.50
C GLY A 201 -13.55 -1.50 -7.19
N GLY A 202 -12.44 -1.87 -7.80
CA GLY A 202 -12.30 -3.09 -8.61
C GLY A 202 -12.84 -4.38 -7.98
N ASP A 203 -12.73 -4.57 -6.65
CA ASP A 203 -13.26 -5.77 -5.99
C ASP A 203 -14.79 -5.83 -6.13
N ASP A 204 -15.50 -4.69 -6.13
CA ASP A 204 -16.97 -4.67 -6.24
C ASP A 204 -17.43 -5.17 -7.63
N TRP A 205 -16.66 -4.86 -8.68
CA TRP A 205 -16.88 -5.42 -10.02
C TRP A 205 -16.58 -6.92 -10.06
N ASP A 206 -15.52 -7.37 -9.38
CA ASP A 206 -15.19 -8.80 -9.29
C ASP A 206 -16.31 -9.58 -8.61
N HIS A 207 -16.89 -9.03 -7.53
CA HIS A 207 -18.02 -9.66 -6.83
C HIS A 207 -19.24 -9.84 -7.75
N LYS A 208 -19.53 -8.90 -8.65
CA LYS A 208 -20.64 -9.03 -9.62
C LYS A 208 -20.38 -10.17 -10.60
N ILE A 209 -19.14 -10.35 -11.06
CA ILE A 209 -18.77 -11.49 -11.92
C ILE A 209 -18.84 -12.80 -11.12
N VAL A 210 -18.40 -12.82 -9.86
CA VAL A 210 -18.51 -14.00 -8.98
C VAL A 210 -19.97 -14.42 -8.80
N ASP A 211 -20.87 -13.48 -8.52
CA ASP A 211 -22.31 -13.77 -8.39
C ASP A 211 -22.89 -14.35 -9.69
N TRP A 212 -22.47 -13.79 -10.84
CA TRP A 212 -22.81 -14.32 -12.16
C TRP A 212 -22.26 -15.73 -12.36
N LEU A 213 -20.99 -15.99 -12.02
CA LEU A 213 -20.36 -17.31 -12.10
C LEU A 213 -21.10 -18.34 -11.26
N ILE A 214 -21.45 -18.01 -10.00
CA ILE A 214 -22.21 -18.91 -9.12
C ILE A 214 -23.55 -19.28 -9.77
N LYS A 215 -24.25 -18.31 -10.35
CA LYS A 215 -25.53 -18.54 -11.02
C LYS A 215 -25.37 -19.44 -12.25
N GLU A 216 -24.40 -19.15 -13.12
CA GLU A 216 -24.15 -19.93 -14.33
C GLU A 216 -23.70 -21.35 -14.00
N ILE A 217 -22.83 -21.52 -13.00
CA ILE A 217 -22.33 -22.83 -12.56
C ILE A 217 -23.47 -23.67 -11.96
N ASN A 218 -24.29 -23.06 -11.11
CA ASN A 218 -25.45 -23.74 -10.55
C ASN A 218 -26.44 -24.17 -11.66
N THR A 219 -26.66 -23.31 -12.65
CA THR A 219 -27.60 -23.59 -13.75
C THR A 219 -27.10 -24.67 -14.70
N LYS A 220 -25.83 -24.60 -15.14
CA LYS A 220 -25.27 -25.47 -16.19
C LYS A 220 -24.62 -26.74 -15.67
N TYR A 221 -24.11 -26.71 -14.44
CA TYR A 221 -23.32 -27.80 -13.85
C TYR A 221 -23.95 -28.39 -12.58
N ASN A 222 -25.11 -27.87 -12.17
CA ASN A 222 -25.85 -28.33 -10.98
C ASN A 222 -24.99 -28.34 -9.71
N TYR A 223 -24.16 -27.32 -9.52
CA TYR A 223 -23.26 -27.17 -8.38
C TYR A 223 -23.32 -25.78 -7.78
N ASN A 224 -23.48 -25.71 -6.46
CA ASN A 224 -23.51 -24.47 -5.71
C ASN A 224 -22.16 -24.20 -5.04
N ALA A 225 -21.33 -23.39 -5.69
CA ALA A 225 -20.00 -23.02 -5.20
C ALA A 225 -20.02 -22.17 -3.92
N LYS A 226 -21.15 -21.54 -3.56
CA LYS A 226 -21.21 -20.48 -2.53
C LYS A 226 -20.67 -20.91 -1.16
N ASN A 227 -20.85 -22.17 -0.79
CA ASN A 227 -20.44 -22.70 0.51
C ASN A 227 -19.07 -23.40 0.46
N ASP A 228 -18.48 -23.54 -0.73
CA ASP A 228 -17.17 -24.15 -0.92
C ASP A 228 -16.10 -23.06 -0.96
N LYS A 229 -15.32 -22.99 0.12
CA LYS A 229 -14.27 -21.96 0.27
C LYS A 229 -13.22 -22.03 -0.83
N MET A 230 -12.85 -23.23 -1.27
CA MET A 230 -11.80 -23.41 -2.27
C MET A 230 -12.35 -23.04 -3.65
N ALA A 231 -13.57 -23.47 -3.99
CA ALA A 231 -14.21 -23.05 -5.23
C ALA A 231 -14.40 -21.53 -5.27
N MET A 232 -14.87 -20.90 -4.19
CA MET A 232 -15.06 -19.45 -4.12
C MET A 232 -13.77 -18.66 -4.33
N ALA A 233 -12.64 -19.14 -3.79
CA ALA A 233 -11.35 -18.47 -4.02
C ALA A 233 -10.95 -18.51 -5.50
N ARG A 234 -11.15 -19.66 -6.17
CA ARG A 234 -10.93 -19.81 -7.62
C ARG A 234 -11.85 -18.92 -8.46
N LEU A 235 -13.14 -18.83 -8.08
CA LEU A 235 -14.08 -17.94 -8.76
C LEU A 235 -13.66 -16.48 -8.65
N LYS A 236 -13.15 -16.04 -7.50
CA LYS A 236 -12.68 -14.67 -7.30
C LYS A 236 -11.47 -14.34 -8.16
N GLU A 237 -10.47 -15.22 -8.22
CA GLU A 237 -9.30 -15.01 -9.08
C GLU A 237 -9.70 -14.94 -10.56
N GLU A 238 -10.54 -15.87 -11.00
CA GLU A 238 -10.98 -15.92 -12.40
C GLU A 238 -11.91 -14.76 -12.76
N ALA A 239 -12.71 -14.26 -11.81
CA ALA A 239 -13.50 -13.05 -11.99
C ALA A 239 -12.62 -11.81 -12.21
N GLU A 240 -11.57 -11.61 -11.40
CA GLU A 240 -10.60 -10.52 -11.60
C GLU A 240 -9.94 -10.63 -12.98
N ARG A 241 -9.52 -11.84 -13.36
CA ARG A 241 -8.90 -12.11 -14.66
C ARG A 241 -9.86 -11.80 -15.82
N ALA A 242 -11.11 -12.24 -15.73
CA ALA A 242 -12.13 -11.98 -16.74
C ALA A 242 -12.42 -10.47 -16.86
N LYS A 243 -12.55 -9.75 -15.74
CA LYS A 243 -12.71 -8.28 -15.72
C LYS A 243 -11.58 -7.57 -16.46
N ILE A 244 -10.33 -7.95 -16.17
CA ILE A 244 -9.15 -7.37 -16.81
C ILE A 244 -9.14 -7.70 -18.31
N ALA A 245 -9.39 -8.96 -18.68
CA ALA A 245 -9.46 -9.38 -20.09
C ALA A 245 -10.54 -8.62 -20.87
N LEU A 246 -11.70 -8.35 -20.25
CA LEU A 246 -12.79 -7.58 -20.84
C LEU A 246 -12.45 -6.10 -21.06
N SER A 247 -11.41 -5.57 -20.41
CA SER A 247 -10.95 -4.20 -20.69
C SER A 247 -10.25 -4.10 -22.05
N GLU A 248 -9.69 -5.21 -22.54
CA GLU A 248 -8.99 -5.26 -23.83
C GLU A 248 -9.83 -5.94 -24.92
N SER A 249 -10.53 -7.02 -24.55
CA SER A 249 -11.32 -7.86 -25.46
C SER A 249 -12.82 -7.72 -25.25
N LEU A 250 -13.61 -8.00 -26.30
CA LEU A 250 -15.09 -7.98 -26.20
C LEU A 250 -15.66 -9.21 -25.48
N VAL A 251 -14.85 -10.25 -25.31
CA VAL A 251 -15.24 -11.54 -24.75
C VAL A 251 -14.09 -12.04 -23.85
N ALA A 252 -14.44 -12.57 -22.68
CA ALA A 252 -13.52 -13.31 -21.81
C ALA A 252 -13.94 -14.79 -21.73
N ASN A 253 -12.99 -15.67 -21.96
CA ASN A 253 -13.16 -17.11 -21.79
C ASN A 253 -12.76 -17.49 -20.36
N ILE A 254 -13.65 -18.19 -19.68
CA ILE A 254 -13.49 -18.58 -18.28
C ILE A 254 -13.38 -20.10 -18.22
N SER A 255 -12.22 -20.58 -17.78
CA SER A 255 -11.91 -22.01 -17.66
C SER A 255 -11.52 -22.35 -16.23
N LEU A 256 -12.33 -23.16 -15.57
CA LEU A 256 -12.11 -23.64 -14.20
C LEU A 256 -12.14 -25.17 -14.20
N PRO A 257 -11.01 -25.81 -14.57
CA PRO A 257 -10.91 -27.27 -14.53
C PRO A 257 -10.91 -27.77 -13.09
N PHE A 258 -11.54 -28.92 -12.85
CA PHE A 258 -11.63 -29.57 -11.53
C PHE A 258 -12.09 -28.62 -10.42
N LEU A 259 -13.11 -27.80 -10.68
CA LEU A 259 -13.62 -26.84 -9.71
C LEU A 259 -14.13 -27.55 -8.45
N ALA A 260 -14.82 -28.67 -8.63
CA ALA A 260 -15.35 -29.50 -7.56
C ALA A 260 -15.54 -30.95 -8.04
N MET A 261 -15.93 -31.83 -7.12
CA MET A 261 -16.32 -33.21 -7.39
C MET A 261 -17.81 -33.38 -7.07
N ASN A 262 -18.58 -33.96 -8.00
CA ASN A 262 -19.95 -34.39 -7.73
C ASN A 262 -20.09 -35.92 -7.95
N GLU A 263 -21.31 -36.44 -7.77
CA GLU A 263 -21.61 -37.87 -7.96
C GLU A 263 -21.33 -38.37 -9.39
N ASN A 264 -21.29 -37.47 -10.38
CA ASN A 264 -21.03 -37.77 -11.79
C ASN A 264 -19.56 -37.55 -12.20
N GLY A 265 -18.69 -37.17 -11.26
CA GLY A 265 -17.26 -36.94 -11.49
C GLY A 265 -16.81 -35.48 -11.32
N PRO A 266 -15.63 -35.12 -11.87
CA PRO A 266 -15.08 -33.78 -11.70
C PRO A 266 -15.89 -32.75 -12.50
N ILE A 267 -16.18 -31.62 -11.87
CA ILE A 267 -16.83 -30.47 -12.51
C ILE A 267 -15.77 -29.60 -13.17
N ASN A 268 -15.81 -29.54 -14.50
CA ASN A 268 -14.98 -28.64 -15.30
C ASN A 268 -15.88 -27.56 -15.89
N VAL A 269 -15.66 -26.30 -15.50
CA VAL A 269 -16.49 -25.18 -15.94
C VAL A 269 -15.80 -24.47 -17.10
N GLU A 270 -16.55 -24.28 -18.18
CA GLU A 270 -16.16 -23.52 -19.37
C GLU A 270 -17.30 -22.55 -19.68
N LEU A 271 -17.03 -21.25 -19.52
CA LEU A 271 -18.00 -20.18 -19.72
C LEU A 271 -17.42 -19.08 -20.60
N GLU A 272 -18.30 -18.36 -21.27
CA GLU A 272 -17.97 -17.17 -22.03
C GLU A 272 -18.72 -15.99 -21.39
N LEU A 273 -18.00 -14.92 -21.05
CA LEU A 273 -18.59 -13.67 -20.57
C LEU A 273 -18.33 -12.57 -21.61
N LYS A 274 -19.40 -11.92 -22.08
CA LYS A 274 -19.28 -10.79 -23.03
C LYS A 274 -19.15 -9.46 -22.29
N ARG A 275 -18.41 -8.52 -22.87
CA ARG A 275 -18.26 -7.15 -22.32
C ARG A 275 -19.62 -6.48 -22.11
N SER A 276 -20.55 -6.63 -23.04
CA SER A 276 -21.90 -6.08 -22.92
C SER A 276 -22.68 -6.62 -21.73
N GLU A 277 -22.48 -7.90 -21.37
CA GLU A 277 -23.13 -8.51 -20.21
C GLU A 277 -22.49 -8.03 -18.92
N PHE A 278 -21.15 -7.92 -18.91
CA PHE A 278 -20.39 -7.34 -17.80
C PHE A 278 -20.77 -5.89 -17.51
N GLU A 279 -20.83 -5.04 -18.53
CA GLU A 279 -21.24 -3.65 -18.39
C GLU A 279 -22.70 -3.54 -17.92
N ALA A 280 -23.60 -4.37 -18.45
CA ALA A 280 -24.99 -4.40 -18.03
C ALA A 280 -25.15 -4.80 -16.54
N MET A 281 -24.40 -5.81 -16.06
CA MET A 281 -24.51 -6.27 -14.67
C MET A 281 -23.76 -5.37 -13.66
N THR A 282 -22.90 -4.47 -14.12
CA THR A 282 -22.11 -3.56 -13.27
C THR A 282 -22.50 -2.09 -13.43
N THR A 283 -23.58 -1.81 -14.16
CA THR A 283 -24.07 -0.44 -14.40
C THR A 283 -24.31 0.32 -13.10
N ASP A 284 -24.85 -0.32 -12.06
CA ASP A 284 -25.09 0.32 -10.77
C ASP A 284 -23.80 0.83 -10.09
N LEU A 285 -22.70 0.09 -10.24
CA LEU A 285 -21.40 0.49 -9.71
C LEU A 285 -20.80 1.66 -10.51
N LEU A 286 -20.95 1.63 -11.84
CA LEU A 286 -20.51 2.72 -12.71
C LEU A 286 -21.30 4.02 -12.44
N GLU A 287 -22.61 3.93 -12.26
CA GLU A 287 -23.47 5.08 -11.91
C GLU A 287 -23.10 5.71 -10.57
N ARG A 288 -22.67 4.91 -9.57
CA ARG A 288 -22.18 5.42 -8.28
C ARG A 288 -20.99 6.37 -8.43
N THR A 289 -20.17 6.23 -9.48
CA THR A 289 -19.02 7.11 -9.71
C THR A 289 -19.39 8.52 -10.17
N LYS A 290 -20.60 8.71 -10.74
CA LYS A 290 -21.02 10.00 -11.31
C LYS A 290 -21.21 11.07 -10.25
N LYS A 291 -21.81 10.69 -9.12
CA LYS A 291 -22.14 11.66 -8.08
C LYS A 291 -20.88 12.31 -7.49
N PRO A 292 -19.86 11.57 -7.02
CA PRO A 292 -18.62 12.21 -6.55
C PRO A 292 -17.93 13.08 -7.60
N LEU A 293 -17.99 12.67 -8.88
CA LEU A 293 -17.44 13.44 -9.99
C LEU A 293 -18.13 14.80 -10.16
N ILE A 294 -19.47 14.83 -10.13
CA ILE A 294 -20.26 16.07 -10.23
C ILE A 294 -20.11 16.91 -8.96
N ASP A 295 -20.23 16.27 -7.78
CA ASP A 295 -20.14 16.92 -6.48
C ASP A 295 -18.78 17.65 -6.32
N ALA A 296 -17.67 17.06 -6.77
CA ALA A 296 -16.36 17.70 -6.75
C ALA A 296 -16.35 19.00 -7.58
N LEU A 297 -16.87 18.97 -8.81
CA LEU A 297 -16.93 20.16 -9.66
C LEU A 297 -17.78 21.28 -9.04
N GLU A 298 -18.97 20.94 -8.54
CA GLU A 298 -19.86 21.89 -7.89
C GLU A 298 -19.21 22.51 -6.65
N GLN A 299 -18.53 21.70 -5.84
CA GLN A 299 -17.83 22.16 -4.64
C GLN A 299 -16.62 23.05 -4.94
N ALA A 300 -15.88 22.76 -6.01
CA ALA A 300 -14.83 23.63 -6.53
C ALA A 300 -15.39 24.95 -7.11
N LYS A 301 -16.71 25.03 -7.32
CA LYS A 301 -17.41 26.16 -7.96
C LYS A 301 -16.89 26.45 -9.37
N LEU A 302 -16.63 25.37 -10.12
CA LEU A 302 -16.12 25.42 -11.48
C LEU A 302 -17.15 24.85 -12.46
N ASN A 303 -16.87 25.04 -13.75
CA ASN A 303 -17.56 24.37 -14.85
C ASN A 303 -16.58 23.41 -15.54
N TRP A 304 -17.11 22.44 -16.29
CA TRP A 304 -16.26 21.48 -17.02
C TRP A 304 -15.27 22.14 -17.98
N ASN A 305 -15.60 23.31 -18.54
CA ASN A 305 -14.70 24.06 -19.42
C ASN A 305 -13.48 24.64 -18.68
N ASP A 306 -13.58 24.86 -17.37
CA ASP A 306 -12.50 25.40 -16.55
C ASP A 306 -11.43 24.33 -16.26
N ILE A 307 -11.79 23.04 -16.31
CA ILE A 307 -10.86 21.93 -16.11
C ILE A 307 -9.91 21.84 -17.31
N THR A 308 -8.61 21.98 -17.10
CA THR A 308 -7.63 21.88 -18.20
C THR A 308 -7.26 20.43 -18.49
N GLU A 309 -7.16 19.60 -17.46
CA GLU A 309 -6.63 18.23 -17.54
C GLU A 309 -7.50 17.25 -16.76
N VAL A 310 -7.68 16.04 -17.30
CA VAL A 310 -8.41 14.94 -16.65
C VAL A 310 -7.47 13.76 -16.53
N LEU A 311 -7.02 13.46 -15.31
CA LEU A 311 -6.10 12.36 -15.01
C LEU A 311 -6.90 11.15 -14.53
N LEU A 312 -6.62 9.97 -15.09
CA LEU A 312 -7.16 8.70 -14.61
C LEU A 312 -6.09 7.97 -13.79
N VAL A 313 -6.44 7.59 -12.57
CA VAL A 313 -5.56 6.92 -11.62
C VAL A 313 -6.22 5.63 -11.14
N GLY A 314 -5.43 4.60 -10.87
CA GLY A 314 -5.92 3.31 -10.42
C GLY A 314 -6.33 2.38 -11.56
N GLY A 315 -6.01 1.09 -11.39
CA GLY A 315 -6.17 0.08 -12.46
C GLY A 315 -7.60 -0.12 -12.97
N SER A 316 -8.62 0.17 -12.15
CA SER A 316 -10.03 0.03 -12.57
C SER A 316 -10.47 1.12 -13.56
N THR A 317 -9.70 2.20 -13.73
CA THR A 317 -9.93 3.19 -14.81
C THR A 317 -9.57 2.68 -16.20
N ARG A 318 -8.94 1.50 -16.32
CA ARG A 318 -8.66 0.83 -17.61
C ARG A 318 -9.93 0.29 -18.28
N MET A 319 -11.03 0.15 -17.54
CA MET A 319 -12.31 -0.30 -18.10
C MET A 319 -12.87 0.73 -19.11
N PRO A 320 -13.18 0.34 -20.35
CA PRO A 320 -13.68 1.27 -21.37
C PRO A 320 -14.90 2.08 -20.94
N ALA A 321 -15.87 1.44 -20.28
CA ALA A 321 -17.07 2.11 -19.77
C ALA A 321 -16.77 3.24 -18.76
N VAL A 322 -15.70 3.12 -17.96
CA VAL A 322 -15.26 4.19 -17.04
C VAL A 322 -14.68 5.36 -17.82
N GLN A 323 -13.79 5.09 -18.79
CA GLN A 323 -13.19 6.14 -19.62
C GLN A 323 -14.24 6.89 -20.44
N GLU A 324 -15.19 6.17 -21.01
CA GLU A 324 -16.31 6.74 -21.77
C GLU A 324 -17.22 7.59 -20.90
N LEU A 325 -17.54 7.13 -19.67
CA LEU A 325 -18.33 7.90 -18.72
C LEU A 325 -17.64 9.21 -18.36
N VAL A 326 -16.35 9.15 -17.99
CA VAL A 326 -15.57 10.34 -17.63
C VAL A 326 -15.49 11.29 -18.82
N ALA A 327 -15.19 10.79 -20.02
CA ALA A 327 -15.12 11.62 -21.22
C ALA A 327 -16.46 12.28 -21.57
N LYS A 328 -17.56 11.54 -21.41
CA LYS A 328 -18.92 12.04 -21.67
C LYS A 328 -19.35 13.12 -20.69
N ILE A 329 -19.06 12.95 -19.40
CA ILE A 329 -19.44 13.90 -18.35
C ILE A 329 -18.60 15.17 -18.43
N THR A 330 -17.27 15.01 -18.58
CA THR A 330 -16.33 16.14 -18.61
C THR A 330 -16.27 16.83 -19.96
N ASN A 331 -16.78 16.20 -21.02
CA ASN A 331 -16.60 16.59 -22.42
C ASN A 331 -15.10 16.76 -22.80
N LYS A 332 -14.22 16.01 -22.14
CA LYS A 332 -12.76 16.07 -22.32
C LYS A 332 -12.20 14.66 -22.46
N LYS A 333 -11.16 14.53 -23.29
CA LYS A 333 -10.44 13.27 -23.41
C LYS A 333 -9.53 13.11 -22.18
N PRO A 334 -9.57 11.98 -21.47
CA PRO A 334 -8.64 11.73 -20.39
C PRO A 334 -7.18 11.73 -20.87
N ASN A 335 -6.30 12.22 -20.01
CA ASN A 335 -4.88 12.34 -20.27
C ASN A 335 -4.19 10.99 -19.99
N ASN A 336 -3.47 10.48 -20.99
CA ASN A 336 -2.77 9.19 -20.93
C ASN A 336 -1.24 9.34 -20.76
N SER A 337 -0.74 10.52 -20.36
CA SER A 337 0.70 10.77 -20.16
C SER A 337 1.24 10.18 -18.86
N ILE A 338 0.36 9.84 -17.91
CA ILE A 338 0.73 9.25 -16.63
C ILE A 338 0.49 7.73 -16.65
N ASN A 339 1.27 7.00 -15.86
CA ASN A 339 1.00 5.59 -15.59
C ASN A 339 0.04 5.49 -14.39
N PRO A 340 -1.21 5.02 -14.58
CA PRO A 340 -2.22 4.98 -13.51
C PRO A 340 -1.85 4.07 -12.35
N ASP A 341 -0.91 3.13 -12.52
CA ASP A 341 -0.48 2.19 -11.48
C ASP A 341 0.71 2.70 -10.66
N GLU A 342 1.44 3.73 -11.12
CA GLU A 342 2.71 4.16 -10.51
C GLU A 342 2.70 5.61 -10.04
N VAL A 343 1.88 6.45 -10.66
CA VAL A 343 1.86 7.92 -10.51
C VAL A 343 1.69 8.36 -9.05
N VAL A 344 0.92 7.60 -8.27
CA VAL A 344 0.66 7.86 -6.85
C VAL A 344 1.94 7.69 -6.01
N SER A 345 2.69 6.59 -6.20
CA SER A 345 3.97 6.38 -5.51
C SER A 345 5.02 7.41 -5.92
N VAL A 346 5.04 7.79 -7.20
CA VAL A 346 5.92 8.82 -7.75
C VAL A 346 5.66 10.16 -7.07
N GLY A 347 4.38 10.54 -6.96
CA GLY A 347 3.95 11.73 -6.23
C GLY A 347 4.36 11.73 -4.77
N ALA A 348 4.23 10.59 -4.09
CA ALA A 348 4.70 10.43 -2.71
C ALA A 348 6.22 10.60 -2.58
N ALA A 349 7.00 10.11 -3.55
CA ALA A 349 8.45 10.28 -3.56
C ALA A 349 8.84 11.75 -3.78
N ILE A 350 8.13 12.45 -4.68
CA ILE A 350 8.27 13.90 -4.90
C ILE A 350 7.96 14.67 -3.62
N GLN A 351 6.88 14.32 -2.91
CA GLN A 351 6.56 14.91 -1.61
C GLN A 351 7.68 14.68 -0.59
N GLY A 352 8.28 13.50 -0.58
CA GLY A 352 9.46 13.21 0.25
C GLY A 352 10.62 14.13 -0.08
N ALA A 353 10.93 14.31 -1.36
CA ALA A 353 11.97 15.23 -1.81
C ALA A 353 11.71 16.71 -1.47
N ILE A 354 10.45 17.16 -1.54
CA ILE A 354 10.07 18.51 -1.08
C ILE A 354 10.38 18.66 0.42
N LEU A 355 10.03 17.67 1.24
CA LEU A 355 10.30 17.69 2.68
C LEU A 355 11.80 17.60 3.02
N ALA A 356 12.59 16.93 2.17
CA ALA A 356 14.05 16.88 2.28
C ALA A 356 14.76 18.17 1.81
N GLY A 357 14.05 19.06 1.12
CA GLY A 357 14.59 20.29 0.54
C GLY A 357 15.26 20.09 -0.83
N ASP A 358 15.01 18.95 -1.48
CA ASP A 358 15.58 18.54 -2.77
C ASP A 358 14.88 19.22 -3.93
N ILE A 359 13.56 19.38 -3.79
CA ILE A 359 12.69 20.09 -4.70
C ILE A 359 12.23 21.34 -3.98
N GLN A 360 12.55 22.50 -4.55
CA GLN A 360 12.23 23.82 -4.01
C GLN A 360 11.12 24.46 -4.85
N ASP A 361 10.51 25.52 -4.31
CA ASP A 361 9.45 26.30 -4.98
C ASP A 361 8.25 25.45 -5.40
N VAL A 362 7.86 24.50 -4.54
CA VAL A 362 6.60 23.76 -4.59
C VAL A 362 5.89 23.91 -3.25
N LEU A 363 4.68 24.46 -3.26
CA LEU A 363 3.82 24.57 -2.08
C LEU A 363 2.60 23.68 -2.28
N LEU A 364 2.34 22.78 -1.33
CA LEU A 364 1.14 21.95 -1.34
C LEU A 364 0.15 22.43 -0.28
N LEU A 365 -1.05 22.80 -0.73
CA LEU A 365 -2.19 23.19 0.09
C LEU A 365 -3.29 22.13 -0.08
N ASP A 366 -3.48 21.30 0.94
CA ASP A 366 -4.51 20.27 0.96
C ASP A 366 -5.76 20.78 1.69
N VAL A 367 -6.83 19.99 1.73
CA VAL A 367 -8.10 20.35 2.40
C VAL A 367 -8.64 19.23 3.28
N THR A 368 -9.50 19.59 4.24
CA THR A 368 -10.29 18.58 4.99
C THR A 368 -11.45 18.05 4.14
N PRO A 369 -11.66 16.72 4.01
CA PRO A 369 -12.70 16.15 3.14
C PRO A 369 -14.13 16.30 3.70
N LEU A 370 -14.27 16.50 5.01
CA LEU A 370 -15.55 16.55 5.71
C LEU A 370 -15.62 17.72 6.69
N THR A 371 -16.82 18.23 6.90
CA THR A 371 -17.11 19.30 7.85
C THR A 371 -16.91 18.82 9.29
N LEU A 372 -16.19 19.61 10.09
CA LEU A 372 -16.01 19.41 11.53
C LEU A 372 -16.88 20.41 12.30
N GLY A 373 -17.58 19.89 13.31
CA GLY A 373 -18.49 20.69 14.13
C GLY A 373 -18.61 20.19 15.56
N ILE A 374 -19.45 20.89 16.32
CA ILE A 374 -19.85 20.48 17.67
C ILE A 374 -21.36 20.35 17.77
N VAL A 375 -21.82 19.49 18.67
CA VAL A 375 -23.25 19.36 18.99
C VAL A 375 -23.66 20.51 19.91
N VAL A 376 -24.76 21.18 19.55
CA VAL A 376 -25.39 22.25 20.34
C VAL A 376 -26.79 21.80 20.81
N GLU A 377 -27.51 22.70 21.49
CA GLU A 377 -28.86 22.42 21.96
C GLU A 377 -29.78 21.94 20.83
N GLY A 378 -30.59 20.90 21.10
CA GLY A 378 -31.47 20.29 20.11
C GLY A 378 -30.87 19.17 19.26
N ASP A 379 -29.68 18.66 19.63
CA ASP A 379 -28.94 17.61 18.88
C ASP A 379 -28.53 18.05 17.47
N ILE A 380 -28.34 19.36 17.28
CA ILE A 380 -27.94 19.98 16.02
C ILE A 380 -26.42 20.13 15.99
N VAL A 381 -25.81 19.94 14.83
CA VAL A 381 -24.37 20.20 14.62
C VAL A 381 -24.16 21.65 14.18
N ALA A 382 -23.38 22.39 14.96
CA ALA A 382 -22.83 23.68 14.55
C ALA A 382 -21.50 23.45 13.81
N PRO A 383 -21.40 23.76 12.51
CA PRO A 383 -20.15 23.58 11.75
C PRO A 383 -19.13 24.67 12.09
N LEU A 384 -17.88 24.29 12.37
CA LEU A 384 -16.78 25.23 12.65
C LEU A 384 -15.73 25.25 11.54
N ILE A 385 -15.40 24.09 10.99
CA ILE A 385 -14.52 23.98 9.81
C ILE A 385 -15.29 23.23 8.74
N PRO A 386 -15.84 23.94 7.73
CA PRO A 386 -16.50 23.30 6.59
C PRO A 386 -15.55 22.37 5.82
N ARG A 387 -16.11 21.35 5.15
CA ARG A 387 -15.35 20.55 4.17
C ARG A 387 -14.69 21.44 3.12
N ASN A 388 -13.63 20.93 2.52
CA ASN A 388 -12.76 21.63 1.56
C ASN A 388 -12.08 22.90 2.11
N THR A 389 -12.04 23.09 3.44
CA THR A 389 -11.22 24.16 4.02
C THR A 389 -9.74 23.76 3.91
N THR A 390 -8.92 24.65 3.35
CA THR A 390 -7.46 24.50 3.24
C THR A 390 -6.82 24.25 4.60
N ILE A 391 -5.91 23.28 4.68
CA ILE A 391 -5.16 22.90 5.88
C ILE A 391 -3.66 23.21 5.71
N PRO A 392 -2.95 23.61 6.79
CA PRO A 392 -3.40 23.70 8.18
C PRO A 392 -4.27 24.93 8.45
N VAL A 393 -5.22 24.83 9.40
CA VAL A 393 -6.15 25.92 9.74
C VAL A 393 -6.53 25.91 11.22
N THR A 394 -6.82 27.08 11.77
CA THR A 394 -7.46 27.22 13.09
C THR A 394 -8.72 28.09 12.97
N ARG A 395 -9.85 27.61 13.49
CA ARG A 395 -11.12 28.35 13.56
C ARG A 395 -11.64 28.31 15.00
N SER A 396 -12.15 29.44 15.47
CA SER A 396 -12.68 29.57 16.82
C SER A 396 -14.05 30.21 16.79
N GLN A 397 -14.95 29.75 17.66
CA GLN A 397 -16.28 30.31 17.83
C GLN A 397 -16.66 30.33 19.31
N ILE A 398 -17.38 31.38 19.73
CA ILE A 398 -17.86 31.53 21.10
C ILE A 398 -19.25 30.89 21.22
N PHE A 399 -19.37 29.99 22.18
CA PHE A 399 -20.60 29.36 22.65
C PHE A 399 -20.88 29.78 24.09
N SER A 400 -22.02 29.36 24.63
CA SER A 400 -22.42 29.64 26.01
C SER A 400 -23.15 28.45 26.63
N THR A 401 -23.40 28.50 27.94
CA THR A 401 -24.24 27.56 28.67
C THR A 401 -25.70 27.58 28.20
N ALA A 402 -26.33 26.40 28.21
CA ALA A 402 -27.72 26.19 27.83
C ALA A 402 -28.70 26.29 29.02
N ALA A 403 -28.19 26.18 30.25
CA ALA A 403 -28.98 26.25 31.48
C ALA A 403 -28.43 27.28 32.48
N ASP A 404 -29.32 27.82 33.33
CA ASP A 404 -28.96 28.73 34.41
C ASP A 404 -28.07 28.01 35.44
N ASN A 405 -27.04 28.72 35.93
CA ASN A 405 -26.08 28.23 36.93
C ASN A 405 -25.31 26.96 36.51
N GLN A 406 -25.25 26.66 35.21
CA GLN A 406 -24.47 25.55 34.66
C GLN A 406 -22.97 25.76 34.93
N THR A 407 -22.34 24.82 35.65
CA THR A 407 -20.92 24.88 36.06
C THR A 407 -19.98 24.05 35.20
N SER A 408 -20.52 23.28 34.26
CA SER A 408 -19.75 22.56 33.24
C SER A 408 -20.49 22.52 31.90
N VAL A 409 -19.75 22.57 30.79
CA VAL A 409 -20.29 22.36 29.44
C VAL A 409 -19.63 21.14 28.82
N SER A 410 -20.44 20.35 28.11
CA SER A 410 -19.98 19.18 27.39
C SER A 410 -19.78 19.52 25.92
N ILE A 411 -18.57 19.33 25.42
CA ILE A 411 -18.22 19.55 24.02
C ILE A 411 -18.20 18.20 23.33
N VAL A 412 -19.16 17.99 22.44
CA VAL A 412 -19.27 16.79 21.61
C VAL A 412 -18.85 17.14 20.19
N VAL A 413 -17.81 16.49 19.67
CA VAL A 413 -17.21 16.77 18.37
C VAL A 413 -17.72 15.76 17.34
N THR A 414 -18.13 16.25 16.17
CA THR A 414 -18.65 15.42 15.06
C THR A 414 -17.97 15.76 13.73
N GLN A 415 -18.07 14.83 12.77
CA GLN A 415 -17.62 14.99 11.39
C GLN A 415 -18.70 14.51 10.41
N GLY A 416 -19.06 15.35 9.45
CA GLY A 416 -20.05 15.05 8.41
C GLY A 416 -20.91 16.24 8.02
N GLU A 417 -21.76 16.03 7.00
CA GLU A 417 -22.54 17.11 6.35
C GLU A 417 -24.02 17.17 6.79
N ARG A 418 -24.43 16.31 7.73
CA ARG A 418 -25.84 16.22 8.16
C ARG A 418 -26.11 17.23 9.27
N GLN A 419 -27.35 17.74 9.35
CA GLN A 419 -27.70 18.74 10.38
C GLN A 419 -27.82 18.13 11.78
N MET A 420 -28.31 16.90 11.88
CA MET A 420 -28.51 16.20 13.16
C MET A 420 -27.24 15.43 13.55
N ALA A 421 -26.87 15.45 14.83
CA ALA A 421 -25.63 14.82 15.31
C ALA A 421 -25.62 13.31 15.10
N GLN A 422 -26.76 12.63 15.32
CA GLN A 422 -26.91 11.18 15.12
C GLN A 422 -26.61 10.69 13.69
N ASP A 423 -26.74 11.57 12.70
CA ASP A 423 -26.51 11.25 11.29
C ASP A 423 -25.05 11.52 10.86
N ASN A 424 -24.21 11.99 11.77
CA ASN A 424 -22.79 12.29 11.54
C ASN A 424 -21.90 11.33 12.33
N LYS A 425 -20.62 11.29 11.96
CA LYS A 425 -19.62 10.52 12.70
C LYS A 425 -19.28 11.25 13.99
N PHE A 426 -19.47 10.59 15.13
CA PHE A 426 -18.95 11.05 16.42
C PHE A 426 -17.43 10.89 16.47
N LEU A 427 -16.71 11.93 16.90
CA LEU A 427 -15.25 11.93 17.00
C LEU A 427 -14.76 11.91 18.46
N GLY A 428 -15.47 12.56 19.38
CA GLY A 428 -15.04 12.62 20.76
C GLY A 428 -15.89 13.53 21.62
N ARG A 429 -15.71 13.43 22.94
CA ARG A 429 -16.41 14.24 23.94
C ARG A 429 -15.48 14.59 25.08
N PHE A 430 -15.55 15.83 25.55
CA PHE A 430 -14.87 16.27 26.76
C PHE A 430 -15.67 17.36 27.47
N ASP A 431 -15.48 17.47 28.78
CA ASP A 431 -16.21 18.42 29.61
C ASP A 431 -15.28 19.54 30.07
N LEU A 432 -15.69 20.79 29.84
CA LEU A 432 -15.09 21.97 30.45
C LEU A 432 -15.84 22.26 31.75
N SER A 433 -15.21 21.97 32.88
CA SER A 433 -15.76 22.25 34.23
C SER A 433 -15.24 23.58 34.78
N GLY A 434 -15.73 23.98 35.96
CA GLY A 434 -15.25 25.18 36.66
C GLY A 434 -15.84 26.50 36.16
N ILE A 435 -16.93 26.46 35.39
CA ILE A 435 -17.64 27.65 34.94
C ILE A 435 -18.34 28.31 36.13
N THR A 436 -18.17 29.62 36.28
CA THR A 436 -18.84 30.38 37.35
C THR A 436 -20.35 30.37 37.13
N PRO A 437 -21.18 30.06 38.15
CA PRO A 437 -22.64 30.14 38.03
C PRO A 437 -23.10 31.50 37.52
N ALA A 438 -23.86 31.50 36.43
CA ALA A 438 -24.45 32.67 35.80
C ALA A 438 -25.74 32.26 35.07
N PRO A 439 -26.63 33.21 34.72
CA PRO A 439 -27.77 32.92 33.84
C PRO A 439 -27.32 32.29 32.52
N ARG A 440 -28.17 31.46 31.91
CA ARG A 440 -27.92 30.86 30.59
C ARG A 440 -27.59 31.95 29.56
N GLY A 441 -26.68 31.66 28.63
CA GLY A 441 -26.26 32.63 27.62
C GLY A 441 -25.19 33.64 28.06
N VAL A 442 -24.81 33.68 29.35
CA VAL A 442 -23.81 34.64 29.88
C VAL A 442 -22.36 34.14 29.80
N PRO A 443 -22.02 32.89 30.18
CA PRO A 443 -20.64 32.39 30.08
C PRO A 443 -20.14 32.39 28.63
N GLN A 444 -18.91 32.85 28.41
CA GLN A 444 -18.28 32.88 27.08
C GLN A 444 -17.30 31.74 26.92
N ILE A 445 -17.72 30.67 26.26
CA ILE A 445 -16.92 29.47 26.02
C ILE A 445 -16.39 29.51 24.58
N GLU A 446 -15.11 29.82 24.43
CA GLU A 446 -14.44 29.83 23.13
C GLU A 446 -14.00 28.42 22.77
N VAL A 447 -14.62 27.85 21.73
CA VAL A 447 -14.26 26.55 21.18
C VAL A 447 -13.44 26.77 19.92
N SER A 448 -12.22 26.22 19.89
CA SER A 448 -11.24 26.35 18.82
C SER A 448 -10.90 24.99 18.24
N PHE A 449 -11.04 24.86 16.92
CA PHE A 449 -10.60 23.70 16.14
C PHE A 449 -9.31 24.07 15.39
N SER A 450 -8.30 23.23 15.50
CA SER A 450 -7.06 23.33 14.74
C SER A 450 -6.82 22.04 13.95
N ILE A 451 -6.54 22.13 12.66
CA ILE A 451 -6.15 20.98 11.82
C ILE A 451 -4.71 21.21 11.35
N ASP A 452 -3.84 20.21 11.52
CA ASP A 452 -2.45 20.27 11.07
C ASP A 452 -2.26 19.82 9.61
N VAL A 453 -1.00 19.80 9.15
CA VAL A 453 -0.62 19.41 7.77
C VAL A 453 -0.88 17.93 7.44
N ASN A 454 -1.18 17.09 8.43
CA ASN A 454 -1.53 15.68 8.26
C ASN A 454 -3.05 15.44 8.37
N GLY A 455 -3.85 16.51 8.57
CA GLY A 455 -5.28 16.39 8.83
C GLY A 455 -5.63 16.04 10.29
N ILE A 456 -4.68 16.11 11.23
CA ILE A 456 -4.94 15.81 12.64
C ILE A 456 -5.63 17.01 13.31
N THR A 457 -6.78 16.75 13.93
CA THR A 457 -7.62 17.79 14.55
C THR A 457 -7.35 17.89 16.05
N LYS A 458 -7.16 19.12 16.56
CA LYS A 458 -7.19 19.45 18.00
C LYS A 458 -8.37 20.37 18.29
N VAL A 459 -9.18 20.03 19.29
CA VAL A 459 -10.31 20.83 19.73
C VAL A 459 -10.06 21.32 21.16
N THR A 460 -10.10 22.63 21.36
CA THR A 460 -9.87 23.28 22.66
C THR A 460 -11.10 24.10 23.02
N ALA A 461 -11.60 23.96 24.24
CA ALA A 461 -12.64 24.83 24.79
C ALA A 461 -12.06 25.62 25.97
N LYS A 462 -12.26 26.94 25.95
CA LYS A 462 -11.74 27.87 26.97
C LYS A 462 -12.84 28.79 27.46
N ASP A 463 -13.06 28.84 28.78
CA ASP A 463 -13.88 29.88 29.39
C ASP A 463 -13.09 31.19 29.46
N LYS A 464 -13.55 32.22 28.74
CA LYS A 464 -12.86 33.52 28.66
C LYS A 464 -12.84 34.27 29.99
N LYS A 465 -13.73 33.94 30.93
CA LYS A 465 -13.77 34.58 32.25
C LYS A 465 -12.75 33.98 33.22
N THR A 466 -12.73 32.64 33.32
CA THR A 466 -11.86 31.93 34.28
C THR A 466 -10.49 31.59 33.70
N ASN A 467 -10.32 31.68 32.37
CA ASN A 467 -9.19 31.14 31.61
C ASN A 467 -8.99 29.63 31.77
N GLN A 468 -9.94 28.91 32.36
CA GLN A 468 -9.90 27.46 32.37
C GLN A 468 -10.09 26.96 30.95
N GLU A 469 -9.24 26.03 30.55
CA GLU A 469 -9.31 25.37 29.27
C GLU A 469 -9.29 23.86 29.45
N GLN A 470 -9.98 23.18 28.55
CA GLN A 470 -9.88 21.76 28.34
C GLN A 470 -9.73 21.55 26.85
N SER A 471 -8.91 20.57 26.46
CA SER A 471 -8.75 20.23 25.07
C SER A 471 -8.76 18.73 24.92
N ILE A 472 -9.32 18.30 23.81
CA ILE A 472 -9.07 16.97 23.28
C ILE A 472 -8.25 17.19 22.01
N THR A 473 -7.12 16.51 21.91
CA THR A 473 -6.63 16.26 20.55
C THR A 473 -7.51 15.14 20.03
N ILE A 474 -8.17 15.34 18.90
CA ILE A 474 -8.81 14.25 18.15
C ILE A 474 -7.67 13.42 17.54
N GLN A 475 -6.84 12.88 18.42
CA GLN A 475 -6.08 11.67 18.24
C GLN A 475 -7.15 10.60 18.39
N ASN A 476 -7.66 10.12 17.27
CA ASN A 476 -8.69 9.11 17.33
C ASN A 476 -8.13 7.87 18.02
N THR A 477 -9.02 7.18 18.72
CA THR A 477 -8.93 5.76 19.01
C THR A 477 -8.62 5.01 17.71
N SER A 478 -7.35 5.00 17.33
CA SER A 478 -6.73 3.81 16.78
C SER A 478 -7.21 2.65 17.63
N ALA A 479 -7.53 1.51 17.02
CA ALA A 479 -7.79 0.30 17.80
C ALA A 479 -6.60 -0.05 18.72
N LEU A 480 -5.44 0.57 18.47
CA LEU A 480 -4.17 0.44 19.17
C LEU A 480 -3.88 1.69 20.01
N SER A 481 -3.57 1.49 21.28
CA SER A 481 -2.90 2.49 22.12
C SER A 481 -1.44 2.70 21.68
N LYS A 482 -0.76 3.72 22.23
CA LYS A 482 0.67 3.90 21.97
C LYS A 482 1.47 2.71 22.49
N GLU A 483 1.08 2.18 23.63
CA GLU A 483 1.65 0.98 24.23
C GLU A 483 1.46 -0.25 23.33
N ASP A 484 0.29 -0.39 22.69
CA ASP A 484 0.05 -1.46 21.71
C ASP A 484 0.92 -1.30 20.47
N VAL A 485 1.06 -0.08 19.94
CA VAL A 485 1.94 0.19 18.78
C VAL A 485 3.39 -0.12 19.14
N GLU A 486 3.88 0.32 20.31
CA GLU A 486 5.24 0.01 20.77
C GLU A 486 5.46 -1.49 20.94
N LYS A 487 4.48 -2.21 21.51
CA LYS A 487 4.51 -3.67 21.60
C LYS A 487 4.56 -4.32 20.23
N MET A 488 3.73 -3.87 19.28
CA MET A 488 3.72 -4.37 17.90
C MET A 488 5.02 -4.07 17.16
N VAL A 489 5.64 -2.91 17.40
CA VAL A 489 6.98 -2.59 16.87
C VAL A 489 8.02 -3.56 17.40
N GLN A 490 8.00 -3.86 18.70
CA GLN A 490 8.91 -4.84 19.32
C GLN A 490 8.68 -6.25 18.77
N GLU A 491 7.42 -6.68 18.64
CA GLU A 491 7.06 -7.97 18.06
C GLU A 491 7.46 -8.05 16.58
N ALA A 492 7.24 -6.99 15.80
CA ALA A 492 7.66 -6.90 14.40
C ALA A 492 9.19 -6.95 14.25
N GLU A 493 9.95 -6.33 15.15
CA GLU A 493 11.41 -6.44 15.19
C GLU A 493 11.86 -7.87 15.50
N GLN A 494 11.30 -8.49 16.54
CA GLN A 494 11.60 -9.88 16.91
C GLN A 494 11.28 -10.85 15.79
N ASN A 495 10.11 -10.71 15.15
CA ASN A 495 9.72 -11.51 14.00
C ASN A 495 10.69 -11.32 12.84
N ARG A 496 11.12 -10.09 12.56
CA ARG A 496 12.09 -9.80 11.49
C ARG A 496 13.46 -10.41 11.76
N GLU A 497 13.94 -10.37 13.00
CA GLU A 497 15.19 -11.03 13.39
C GLU A 497 15.07 -12.55 13.27
N ALA A 498 13.94 -13.13 13.69
CA ALA A 498 13.66 -14.56 13.54
C ALA A 498 13.58 -14.99 12.07
N ASP A 499 12.89 -14.21 11.23
CA ASP A 499 12.76 -14.45 9.79
C ASP A 499 14.11 -14.32 9.08
N LYS A 500 14.92 -13.31 9.42
CA LYS A 500 16.30 -13.17 8.91
C LYS A 500 17.16 -14.37 9.29
N LYS A 501 17.08 -14.83 10.54
CA LYS A 501 17.81 -16.00 11.01
C LYS A 501 17.38 -17.25 10.23
N LYS A 502 16.08 -17.54 10.16
CA LYS A 502 15.54 -18.70 9.43
C LYS A 502 15.92 -18.67 7.95
N ARG A 503 15.86 -17.50 7.31
CA ARG A 503 16.31 -17.30 5.93
C ARG A 503 17.80 -17.61 5.76
N ARG A 504 18.66 -17.09 6.65
CA ARG A 504 20.10 -17.41 6.65
C ARG A 504 20.34 -18.92 6.77
N GLU A 505 19.61 -19.61 7.66
CA GLU A 505 19.72 -21.06 7.84
C GLU A 505 19.35 -21.82 6.55
N VAL A 506 18.27 -21.43 5.88
CA VAL A 506 17.86 -22.02 4.58
C VAL A 506 18.88 -21.72 3.48
N GLU A 507 19.36 -20.49 3.36
CA GLU A 507 20.37 -20.11 2.36
C GLU A 507 21.68 -20.90 2.55
N LEU A 508 22.14 -21.06 3.80
CA LEU A 508 23.32 -21.85 4.12
C LEU A 508 23.10 -23.35 3.84
N THR A 509 21.90 -23.86 4.10
CA THR A 509 21.53 -25.25 3.78
C THR A 509 21.63 -25.50 2.27
N VAL A 510 20.97 -24.67 1.46
CA VAL A 510 20.98 -24.80 0.00
C VAL A 510 22.39 -24.64 -0.55
N ARG A 511 23.17 -23.69 -0.03
CA ARG A 511 24.57 -23.48 -0.44
C ARG A 511 25.44 -24.69 -0.10
N ALA A 512 25.29 -25.26 1.09
CA ALA A 512 25.99 -26.47 1.50
C ALA A 512 25.63 -27.66 0.60
N GLU A 513 24.35 -27.88 0.33
CA GLU A 513 23.87 -28.95 -0.56
C GLU A 513 24.41 -28.80 -1.98
N GLN A 514 24.45 -27.57 -2.52
CA GLN A 514 25.04 -27.28 -3.83
C GLN A 514 26.53 -27.60 -3.88
N ILE A 515 27.29 -27.18 -2.86
CA ILE A 515 28.73 -27.48 -2.76
C ILE A 515 28.96 -28.99 -2.64
N ILE A 516 28.21 -29.68 -1.78
CA ILE A 516 28.27 -31.14 -1.61
C ILE A 516 28.01 -31.84 -2.95
N HIS A 517 26.98 -31.40 -3.70
CA HIS A 517 26.65 -31.96 -5.00
C HIS A 517 27.74 -31.70 -6.05
N GLN A 518 28.34 -30.50 -6.07
CA GLN A 518 29.47 -30.19 -6.94
C GLN A 518 30.67 -31.08 -6.63
N ILE A 519 30.99 -31.25 -5.35
CA ILE A 519 32.07 -32.14 -4.90
C ILE A 519 31.79 -33.58 -5.37
N ASP A 520 30.57 -34.08 -5.20
CA ASP A 520 30.19 -35.44 -5.63
C ASP A 520 30.35 -35.64 -7.13
N LYS A 521 29.93 -34.66 -7.93
CA LYS A 521 30.12 -34.68 -9.38
C LYS A 521 31.61 -34.63 -9.76
N SER A 522 32.40 -33.81 -9.08
CA SER A 522 33.84 -33.69 -9.31
C SER A 522 34.57 -34.99 -8.98
N ILE A 523 34.25 -35.64 -7.86
CA ILE A 523 34.90 -36.91 -7.44
C ILE A 523 34.56 -38.08 -8.38
N THR A 524 33.41 -38.03 -9.07
CA THR A 524 32.94 -39.10 -9.97
C THR A 524 33.29 -38.87 -11.45
N SER A 525 33.94 -37.75 -11.78
CA SER A 525 34.31 -37.37 -13.14
C SER A 525 35.52 -38.14 -13.71
N GLU A 526 35.66 -38.18 -15.04
CA GLU A 526 36.87 -38.72 -15.70
C GLU A 526 38.13 -37.91 -15.33
N GLU A 527 37.99 -36.61 -15.00
CA GLU A 527 39.09 -35.79 -14.48
C GLU A 527 39.56 -36.23 -13.09
N ALA A 528 38.69 -36.81 -12.25
CA ALA A 528 39.06 -37.31 -10.92
C ALA A 528 40.14 -38.40 -10.97
N LYS A 529 40.20 -39.17 -12.06
CA LYS A 529 41.22 -40.21 -12.30
C LYS A 529 42.63 -39.64 -12.50
N LYS A 530 42.77 -38.32 -12.68
CA LYS A 530 44.03 -37.60 -12.85
C LYS A 530 44.46 -36.82 -11.60
N MET A 531 43.65 -36.84 -10.53
CA MET A 531 43.96 -36.18 -9.26
C MET A 531 44.79 -37.10 -8.37
N ASP A 532 45.76 -36.55 -7.64
CA ASP A 532 46.55 -37.32 -6.66
C ASP A 532 45.68 -37.77 -5.48
N GLU A 533 45.95 -38.94 -4.91
CA GLU A 533 45.19 -39.52 -3.78
C GLU A 533 45.06 -38.57 -2.59
N SER A 534 46.08 -37.73 -2.35
CA SER A 534 46.07 -36.72 -1.29
C SER A 534 45.00 -35.65 -1.49
N GLN A 535 44.76 -35.22 -2.73
CA GLN A 535 43.77 -34.18 -3.05
C GLN A 535 42.34 -34.73 -2.97
N LEU A 536 42.14 -35.97 -3.44
CA LEU A 536 40.86 -36.68 -3.33
C LEU A 536 40.47 -36.93 -1.86
N SER A 537 41.44 -37.25 -1.01
CA SER A 537 41.26 -37.41 0.44
C SER A 537 40.82 -36.10 1.10
N GLU A 538 41.46 -34.98 0.77
CA GLU A 538 41.17 -33.67 1.36
C GLU A 538 39.76 -33.18 0.99
N ILE A 539 39.37 -33.28 -0.28
CA ILE A 539 38.04 -32.86 -0.76
C ILE A 539 36.92 -33.70 -0.12
N LYS A 540 37.13 -35.02 0.04
CA LYS A 540 36.18 -35.90 0.73
C LYS A 540 36.02 -35.50 2.20
N LYS A 541 37.12 -35.16 2.87
CA LYS A 541 37.09 -34.71 4.26
C LYS A 541 36.33 -33.39 4.41
N GLU A 542 36.55 -32.44 3.50
CA GLU A 542 35.80 -31.17 3.50
C GLU A 542 34.30 -31.40 3.27
N LYS A 543 33.93 -32.30 2.35
CA LYS A 543 32.53 -32.70 2.15
C LYS A 543 31.90 -33.29 3.41
N GLU A 544 32.57 -34.23 4.07
CA GLU A 544 32.08 -34.86 5.30
C GLU A 544 31.89 -33.84 6.42
N GLU A 545 32.82 -32.88 6.54
CA GLU A 545 32.75 -31.82 7.53
C GLU A 545 31.57 -30.86 7.26
N ILE A 546 31.36 -30.44 6.01
CA ILE A 546 30.21 -29.62 5.61
C ILE A 546 28.89 -30.37 5.86
N GLN A 547 28.82 -31.66 5.48
CA GLN A 547 27.64 -32.50 5.72
C GLN A 547 27.35 -32.67 7.21
N LYS A 548 28.38 -32.85 8.03
CA LYS A 548 28.25 -32.95 9.48
C LYS A 548 27.72 -31.65 10.08
N LEU A 549 28.32 -30.51 9.73
CA LEU A 549 27.88 -29.19 10.22
C LEU A 549 26.42 -28.90 9.82
N LEU A 550 26.02 -29.31 8.61
CA LEU A 550 24.64 -29.20 8.15
C LEU A 550 23.67 -30.08 8.97
N ASN A 551 24.03 -31.33 9.23
CA ASN A 551 23.22 -32.27 10.02
C ASN A 551 23.11 -31.83 11.48
N ASP A 552 24.19 -31.30 12.06
CA ASP A 552 24.27 -30.80 13.43
C ASP A 552 23.57 -29.44 13.60
N LYS A 553 23.12 -28.80 12.50
CA LYS A 553 22.51 -27.46 12.47
C LYS A 553 23.40 -26.38 13.08
N ASP A 554 24.72 -26.53 12.98
CA ASP A 554 25.69 -25.51 13.40
C ASP A 554 25.95 -24.53 12.25
N PHE A 555 24.99 -23.62 12.03
CA PHE A 555 24.99 -22.69 10.90
C PHE A 555 26.13 -21.66 10.96
N ASP A 556 26.61 -21.29 12.15
CA ASP A 556 27.71 -20.34 12.29
C ASP A 556 29.05 -20.94 11.86
N SER A 557 29.31 -22.19 12.26
CA SER A 557 30.49 -22.94 11.79
C SER A 557 30.34 -23.34 10.32
N LEU A 558 29.14 -23.70 9.88
CA LEU A 558 28.85 -24.03 8.48
C LEU A 558 29.17 -22.85 7.56
N GLU A 559 28.72 -21.64 7.89
CA GLU A 559 29.01 -20.45 7.08
C GLU A 559 30.50 -20.18 6.92
N LYS A 560 31.26 -20.25 8.02
CA LYS A 560 32.72 -20.11 7.98
C LYS A 560 33.34 -21.16 7.06
N LYS A 561 32.91 -22.42 7.20
CA LYS A 561 33.44 -23.53 6.39
C LYS A 561 33.12 -23.38 4.90
N LEU A 562 31.89 -22.98 4.55
CA LEU A 562 31.49 -22.74 3.16
C LEU A 562 32.30 -21.59 2.54
N ASN A 563 32.50 -20.50 3.29
CA ASN A 563 33.29 -19.36 2.83
C ASN A 563 34.78 -19.75 2.64
N GLU A 564 35.36 -20.51 3.57
CA GLU A 564 36.73 -21.03 3.45
C GLU A 564 36.88 -21.95 2.22
N PHE A 565 35.93 -22.86 2.02
CA PHE A 565 35.92 -23.79 0.88
C PHE A 565 35.86 -23.05 -0.46
N GLU A 566 34.96 -22.07 -0.60
CA GLU A 566 34.83 -21.27 -1.82
C GLU A 566 36.07 -20.41 -2.09
N GLN A 567 36.69 -19.84 -1.05
CA GLN A 567 37.94 -19.11 -1.19
C GLN A 567 39.06 -20.02 -1.72
N LYS A 568 39.19 -21.24 -1.18
CA LYS A 568 40.15 -22.24 -1.69
C LYS A 568 39.86 -22.60 -3.15
N LEU A 569 38.59 -22.82 -3.50
CA LEU A 569 38.17 -23.10 -4.88
C LEU A 569 38.49 -21.96 -5.84
N ALA A 570 38.22 -20.71 -5.44
CA ALA A 570 38.51 -19.53 -6.25
C ALA A 570 40.03 -19.39 -6.50
N GLN A 571 40.85 -19.58 -5.45
CA GLN A 571 42.31 -19.57 -5.58
C GLN A 571 42.83 -20.69 -6.49
N ALA A 572 42.27 -21.90 -6.38
CA ALA A 572 42.64 -23.02 -7.24
C ALA A 572 42.26 -22.76 -8.72
N MET A 573 41.08 -22.19 -8.98
CA MET A 573 40.66 -21.83 -10.34
C MET A 573 41.51 -20.71 -10.94
N GLU A 574 41.89 -19.70 -10.15
CA GLU A 574 42.79 -18.62 -10.60
C GLU A 574 44.19 -19.16 -10.94
N PHE A 575 44.71 -20.10 -10.15
CA PHE A 575 45.97 -20.76 -10.42
C PHE A 575 45.94 -21.59 -11.71
N LEU A 576 44.88 -22.37 -11.93
CA LEU A 576 44.69 -23.16 -13.16
C LEU A 576 44.56 -22.28 -14.41
N LYS A 577 43.87 -21.15 -14.30
CA LYS A 577 43.75 -20.17 -15.39
C LYS A 577 45.12 -19.58 -15.77
N LYS A 578 45.95 -19.21 -14.77
CA LYS A 578 47.33 -18.74 -14.99
C LYS A 578 48.22 -19.81 -15.63
N GLN A 579 48.07 -21.09 -15.26
CA GLN A 579 48.78 -22.20 -15.93
C GLN A 579 48.34 -22.43 -17.38
N GLN A 580 47.04 -22.30 -17.67
CA GLN A 580 46.53 -22.39 -19.05
C GLN A 580 46.96 -21.22 -19.93
N GLU A 581 47.01 -20.01 -19.37
CA GLU A 581 47.54 -18.83 -20.06
C GLU A 581 49.06 -18.95 -20.33
N GLN A 582 49.84 -19.47 -19.38
CA GLN A 582 51.28 -19.72 -19.56
C GLN A 582 51.60 -20.88 -20.53
N SER A 583 50.74 -21.90 -20.61
CA SER A 583 50.89 -23.01 -21.57
C SER A 583 50.40 -22.68 -22.98
N ASN A 584 49.55 -21.66 -23.12
CA ASN A 584 49.20 -21.09 -24.43
C ASN A 584 50.21 -20.05 -24.93
N SER A 585 50.91 -19.34 -24.03
CA SER A 585 52.02 -18.45 -24.45
C SER A 585 53.25 -19.25 -24.89
N SER A 586 53.56 -20.40 -24.27
CA SER A 586 54.68 -21.25 -24.71
C SER A 586 54.42 -21.97 -26.04
N LYS A 587 53.15 -22.21 -26.42
CA LYS A 587 52.79 -22.71 -27.76
C LYS A 587 52.78 -21.63 -28.86
N ALA A 588 52.75 -20.35 -28.49
CA ALA A 588 52.87 -19.24 -29.43
C ALA A 588 54.34 -18.94 -29.78
N ASP A 589 55.26 -19.12 -28.83
CA ASP A 589 56.71 -18.96 -29.07
C ASP A 589 57.32 -20.09 -29.91
N ASP A 590 56.81 -21.33 -29.83
CA ASP A 590 57.29 -22.45 -30.66
C ASP A 590 56.89 -22.34 -32.14
N LYS A 591 55.86 -21.55 -32.49
CA LYS A 591 55.48 -21.30 -33.90
C LYS A 591 56.30 -20.20 -34.58
N ASN A 592 57.01 -19.36 -33.84
CA ASN A 592 57.84 -18.30 -34.41
C ASN A 592 59.30 -18.73 -34.66
N ASN A 593 59.72 -19.92 -34.24
CA ASN A 593 61.08 -20.44 -34.46
C ASN A 593 61.21 -21.42 -35.65
N GLU A 594 60.13 -21.77 -36.36
CA GLU A 594 60.18 -22.61 -37.58
C GLU A 594 60.11 -21.81 -38.90
N THR A 595 60.22 -20.48 -38.85
CA THR A 595 60.39 -19.65 -40.07
C THR A 595 61.58 -18.69 -39.91
N ASN A 596 62.78 -19.24 -40.09
CA ASN A 596 63.96 -18.52 -40.58
C ASN A 596 64.91 -19.47 -41.31
#